data_AF-A0A200QYX8-F1
#
_entry.id   AF-A0A200QYX8-F1
#
_cell.length_a   1.000
_cell.length_b   1.000
_cell.length_c   1.000
_cell.angle_alpha   90.00
_cell.angle_beta   90.00
_cell.angle_gamma   90.00
#
_symmetry.space_group_name_H-M   'P 1'
#
loop_
_entity.id
_entity.type
_entity.pdbx_description
1 polymer ?
#
loop_
_entity_poly.entity_id
_entity_poly.type
_entity_poly.pdbx_seq_one_letter_code
_entity_poly.pdbx_strand_id
1 'polypeptide(L)'
;MFALGETISNSKIVRKVLRSLPKRFEAKVTAIEESKDIDDILPEELVGNLITFKSNFRSSKKSKNIAFKASKNVASSDDISFDNSSDEEMALLSRQFKKFLEKKGVF
;
A
#
# COMPACT_ATOMS: atom_id res chain seq x y z
N MET A 1 -19.99 17.46 -14.72
CA MET A 1 -20.69 16.16 -14.55
C MET A 1 -22.02 16.44 -13.85
N PHE A 2 -23.14 16.15 -14.50
CA PHE A 2 -24.48 16.37 -13.92
C PHE A 2 -24.95 15.09 -13.25
N ALA A 3 -25.41 15.16 -12.02
CA ALA A 3 -26.14 14.07 -11.38
C ALA A 3 -27.49 14.61 -10.91
N LEU A 4 -28.58 13.99 -11.37
CA LEU A 4 -29.95 14.31 -10.96
C LEU A 4 -30.32 15.80 -11.04
N GLY A 5 -29.76 16.54 -12.00
CA GLY A 5 -30.04 17.97 -12.22
C GLY A 5 -29.12 18.94 -11.46
N GLU A 6 -28.26 18.46 -10.57
CA GLU A 6 -27.27 19.31 -9.87
C GLU A 6 -25.90 19.26 -10.54
N THR A 7 -25.23 20.41 -10.57
CA THR A 7 -23.81 20.52 -10.92
C THR A 7 -22.97 20.03 -9.74
N ILE A 8 -22.19 18.96 -9.95
CA ILE A 8 -21.26 18.48 -8.94
C ILE A 8 -19.99 19.34 -9.00
N SER A 9 -19.62 19.97 -7.89
CA SER A 9 -18.36 20.69 -7.75
C SER A 9 -17.16 19.74 -7.69
N ASN A 10 -16.00 20.22 -8.15
CA ASN A 10 -14.75 19.44 -8.14
C ASN A 10 -14.38 18.95 -6.73
N SER A 11 -14.51 19.81 -5.73
CA SER A 11 -14.33 19.45 -4.31
C SER A 11 -15.18 18.25 -3.88
N LYS A 12 -16.45 18.21 -4.29
CA LYS A 12 -17.37 17.11 -3.95
C LYS A 12 -16.94 15.80 -4.62
N ILE A 13 -16.39 15.86 -5.84
CA ILE A 13 -15.81 14.71 -6.52
C ILE A 13 -14.55 14.24 -5.79
N VAL A 14 -13.62 15.15 -5.50
CA VAL A 14 -12.35 14.85 -4.80
C VAL A 14 -12.60 14.17 -3.46
N ARG A 15 -13.47 14.73 -2.61
CA ARG A 15 -13.83 14.13 -1.31
C ARG A 15 -14.42 12.74 -1.46
N LYS A 16 -15.26 12.54 -2.49
CA LYS A 16 -15.87 11.23 -2.75
C LYS A 16 -14.85 10.21 -3.22
N VAL A 17 -13.88 10.61 -4.05
CA VAL A 17 -12.75 9.77 -4.45
C VAL A 17 -11.90 9.41 -3.24
N LEU A 18 -11.44 10.38 -2.45
CA LEU A 18 -10.62 10.14 -1.26
C LEU A 18 -11.30 9.18 -0.27
N ARG A 19 -12.59 9.37 0.00
CA ARG A 19 -13.39 8.52 0.91
C ARG A 19 -13.59 7.10 0.38
N SER A 20 -13.48 6.89 -0.93
CA SER A 20 -13.59 5.57 -1.56
C SER A 20 -12.27 4.79 -1.58
N LEU A 21 -11.15 5.42 -1.18
CA LEU A 21 -9.85 4.77 -1.21
C LEU A 21 -9.69 3.71 -0.12
N PRO A 22 -9.01 2.58 -0.39
CA PRO A 22 -8.72 1.57 0.63
C PRO A 22 -7.75 2.07 1.71
N LYS A 23 -7.82 1.50 2.92
CA LYS A 23 -6.98 1.87 4.09
C LYS A 23 -5.47 1.99 3.81
N ARG A 24 -4.92 1.24 2.86
CA ARG A 24 -3.50 1.37 2.47
C ARG A 24 -3.11 2.76 1.92
N PHE A 25 -4.09 3.57 1.54
CA PHE A 25 -3.89 4.96 1.09
C PHE A 25 -4.11 5.98 2.21
N GLU A 26 -4.47 5.56 3.43
CA GLU A 26 -4.87 6.44 4.54
C GLU A 26 -3.83 7.51 4.84
N ALA A 27 -2.55 7.13 4.99
CA ALA A 27 -1.45 8.07 5.18
C ALA A 27 -1.35 9.12 4.05
N LYS A 28 -1.66 8.73 2.81
CA LYS A 28 -1.65 9.65 1.66
C LYS A 28 -2.89 10.56 1.65
N VAL A 29 -4.05 10.04 2.08
CA VAL A 29 -5.28 10.84 2.24
C VAL A 29 -5.07 11.90 3.30
N THR A 30 -4.60 11.52 4.49
CA THR A 30 -4.31 12.47 5.59
C THR A 30 -3.34 13.56 5.14
N ALA A 31 -2.24 13.19 4.49
CA ALA A 31 -1.29 14.18 3.98
C ALA A 31 -1.91 15.14 2.95
N ILE A 32 -2.85 14.68 2.11
CA ILE A 32 -3.56 15.55 1.16
C ILE A 32 -4.50 16.49 1.91
N GLU A 33 -5.26 16.00 2.87
CA GLU A 33 -6.20 16.79 3.68
C GLU A 33 -5.48 17.83 4.56
N GLU A 34 -4.25 17.55 5.00
CA GLU A 34 -3.45 18.48 5.81
C GLU A 34 -2.64 19.50 4.99
N SER A 35 -2.26 19.18 3.75
CA SER A 35 -1.32 20.00 2.97
C SER A 35 -1.93 20.91 1.92
N LYS A 36 -3.15 20.63 1.45
CA LYS A 36 -3.80 21.39 0.39
C LYS A 36 -5.28 21.60 0.69
N ASP A 37 -5.80 22.77 0.34
CA ASP A 37 -7.22 23.00 0.30
C ASP A 37 -7.86 22.11 -0.79
N ILE A 38 -8.80 21.26 -0.36
CA ILE A 38 -9.48 20.28 -1.23
C ILE A 38 -10.22 20.96 -2.39
N ASP A 39 -10.59 22.23 -2.20
CA ASP A 39 -11.32 23.01 -3.19
C ASP A 39 -10.44 23.44 -4.38
N ASP A 40 -9.11 23.44 -4.21
CA ASP A 40 -8.13 23.78 -5.26
C ASP A 40 -7.66 22.57 -6.08
N ILE A 41 -7.97 21.35 -5.62
CA ILE A 41 -7.52 20.12 -6.28
C ILE A 41 -8.43 19.80 -7.46
N LEU A 42 -7.85 19.74 -8.66
CA LEU A 42 -8.57 19.19 -9.82
C LEU A 42 -8.71 17.67 -9.69
N PRO A 43 -9.88 17.09 -9.99
CA PRO A 43 -10.09 15.65 -9.96
C PRO A 43 -9.08 14.87 -10.81
N GLU A 44 -8.67 15.43 -11.95
CA GLU A 44 -7.71 14.83 -12.88
C GLU A 44 -6.30 14.76 -12.25
N GLU A 45 -5.89 15.81 -11.53
CA GLU A 45 -4.61 15.84 -10.79
C GLU A 45 -4.60 14.76 -9.71
N LEU A 46 -5.69 14.66 -8.94
CA LEU A 46 -5.83 13.65 -7.91
C LEU A 46 -5.73 12.23 -8.47
N VAL A 47 -6.43 11.95 -9.57
CA VAL A 47 -6.38 10.64 -10.23
C VAL A 47 -4.96 10.33 -10.73
N GLY A 48 -4.28 11.31 -11.33
CA GLY A 48 -2.88 11.16 -11.75
C GLY A 48 -1.93 10.83 -10.60
N ASN A 49 -2.09 11.52 -9.47
CA ASN A 49 -1.31 11.26 -8.24
C ASN A 49 -1.56 9.86 -7.69
N LEU A 50 -2.81 9.40 -7.67
CA LEU A 50 -3.18 8.06 -7.20
C LEU A 50 -2.66 6.94 -8.10
N ILE A 51 -2.70 7.13 -9.43
CA ILE A 51 -2.12 6.18 -10.40
C ILE A 51 -0.61 6.05 -10.18
N THR A 52 0.08 7.18 -10.03
CA THR A 52 1.53 7.22 -9.78
C THR A 52 1.90 6.53 -8.48
N PHE A 53 1.17 6.81 -7.39
CA PHE A 53 1.36 6.15 -6.11
C PHE A 53 1.17 4.64 -6.18
N LYS A 54 0.12 4.17 -6.88
CA LYS A 54 -0.12 2.73 -7.10
C LYS A 54 1.02 2.05 -7.86
N SER A 55 1.63 2.74 -8.83
CA SER A 55 2.78 2.23 -9.59
C SER A 55 4.00 2.03 -8.70
N ASN A 56 4.32 3.02 -7.86
CA ASN A 56 5.46 2.96 -6.93
C ASN A 56 5.30 1.88 -5.85
N PHE A 57 4.07 1.50 -5.50
CA PHE A 57 3.80 0.40 -4.57
C PHE A 57 4.12 -0.99 -5.16
N ARG A 58 4.22 -1.13 -6.48
CA ARG A 58 4.57 -2.42 -7.15
C ARG A 58 6.07 -2.57 -7.36
N SER A 59 6.85 -1.49 -7.34
CA SER A 59 8.30 -1.51 -7.55
C SER A 59 9.11 -1.76 -6.27
N SER A 60 8.52 -1.58 -5.07
CA SER A 60 9.20 -1.82 -3.80
C SER A 60 9.47 -3.30 -3.47
N LYS A 61 8.92 -4.26 -4.22
CA LYS A 61 9.27 -5.68 -4.12
C LYS A 61 10.51 -6.10 -4.92
N LYS A 62 11.13 -5.19 -5.67
CA LYS A 62 12.50 -5.39 -6.13
C LYS A 62 13.43 -4.61 -5.22
N SER A 63 13.56 -5.07 -3.98
CA SER A 63 14.79 -4.86 -3.23
C SER A 63 15.92 -5.47 -4.07
N LYS A 64 16.57 -4.64 -4.88
CA LYS A 64 17.96 -4.90 -5.23
C LYS A 64 18.69 -4.74 -3.90
N ASN A 65 18.94 -5.86 -3.24
CA ASN A 65 19.82 -5.94 -2.08
C ASN A 65 21.15 -5.28 -2.45
N ILE A 66 21.30 -4.00 -2.13
CA ILE A 66 22.62 -3.39 -2.01
C ILE A 66 22.96 -3.56 -0.54
N ALA A 67 23.55 -4.72 -0.23
CA ALA A 67 24.07 -5.00 1.09
C ALA A 67 25.20 -4.00 1.38
N PHE A 68 24.93 -3.02 2.25
CA PHE A 68 25.94 -2.11 2.75
C PHE A 68 26.68 -2.79 3.89
N LYS A 69 27.89 -3.31 3.62
CA LYS A 69 28.78 -3.75 4.70
C LYS A 69 29.42 -2.52 5.35
N ALA A 70 28.78 -2.00 6.39
CA ALA A 70 29.41 -1.07 7.31
C ALA A 70 30.25 -1.85 8.33
N SER A 71 31.56 -1.68 8.28
CA SER A 71 32.41 -2.04 9.40
C SER A 71 32.35 -0.92 10.45
N LYS A 72 32.22 -1.35 11.71
CA LYS A 72 32.60 -0.66 12.96
C LYS A 72 31.51 0.09 13.73
N ASN A 73 31.18 -0.56 14.85
CA ASN A 73 30.92 -0.08 16.21
C ASN A 73 29.82 0.96 16.49
N VAL A 74 29.21 0.69 17.64
CA VAL A 74 28.43 1.54 18.55
C VAL A 74 27.05 2.00 18.09
N ALA A 75 26.08 1.18 18.55
CA ALA A 75 24.90 1.54 19.34
C ALA A 75 23.87 2.56 18.78
N SER A 76 22.61 2.10 18.90
CA SER A 76 21.36 2.86 19.01
C SER A 76 20.65 3.22 17.70
N SER A 77 19.53 2.55 17.42
CA SER A 77 18.18 3.13 17.55
C SER A 77 17.11 2.25 16.92
N ASP A 78 16.10 1.92 17.72
CA ASP A 78 14.68 1.68 17.38
C ASP A 78 14.37 0.85 16.13
N ASP A 79 14.48 -0.48 16.28
CA ASP A 79 13.93 -1.46 15.36
C ASP A 79 12.41 -1.60 15.59
N ILE A 80 11.63 -1.02 14.69
CA ILE A 80 10.20 -1.33 14.55
C ILE A 80 10.13 -2.74 13.97
N SER A 81 10.05 -3.74 14.84
CA SER A 81 9.86 -5.14 14.48
C SER A 81 8.51 -5.32 13.78
N PHE A 82 8.53 -5.39 12.45
CA PHE A 82 7.43 -5.97 11.69
C PHE A 82 7.49 -7.48 11.90
N ASP A 83 6.55 -7.95 12.71
CA ASP A 83 6.32 -9.34 13.08
C ASP A 83 6.46 -10.29 11.88
N ASN A 84 7.40 -11.24 11.98
CA ASN A 84 7.70 -12.26 10.97
C ASN A 84 6.60 -13.35 10.89
N SER A 85 5.37 -13.04 11.29
CA SER A 85 4.24 -13.98 11.34
C SER A 85 3.87 -14.58 9.97
N SER A 86 4.22 -13.90 8.86
CA SER A 86 3.94 -14.40 7.51
C SER A 86 4.77 -15.63 7.11
N ASP A 87 5.98 -15.80 7.65
CA ASP A 87 6.87 -16.91 7.26
C ASP A 87 6.44 -18.23 7.92
N GLU A 88 5.93 -18.15 9.16
CA GLU A 88 5.40 -19.31 9.87
C GLU A 88 4.09 -19.82 9.24
N GLU A 89 3.18 -18.93 8.83
CA GLU A 89 1.97 -19.32 8.08
C GLU A 89 2.28 -20.00 6.74
N MET A 90 3.28 -19.49 5.99
CA MET A 90 3.71 -20.10 4.73
C MET A 90 4.35 -21.47 4.93
N ALA A 91 5.11 -21.66 6.01
CA ALA A 91 5.68 -22.95 6.37
C ALA A 91 4.60 -23.98 6.73
N LEU A 92 3.57 -23.56 7.48
CA LEU A 92 2.43 -24.40 7.82
C LEU A 92 1.63 -24.78 6.57
N LEU A 93 1.32 -23.82 5.69
CA LEU A 93 0.60 -24.08 4.44
C LEU A 93 1.36 -25.08 3.56
N SER A 94 2.67 -24.88 3.40
CA SER A 94 3.53 -25.78 2.61
C SER A 94 3.55 -27.20 3.19
N ARG A 95 3.63 -27.33 4.52
CA ARG A 95 3.64 -28.63 5.21
C ARG A 95 2.29 -29.34 5.09
N GLN A 96 1.18 -28.62 5.17
CA GLN A 96 -0.17 -29.19 5.02
C GLN A 96 -0.44 -29.59 3.57
N PHE A 97 0.03 -28.80 2.60
CA PHE A 97 -0.11 -29.10 1.18
C PHE A 97 0.71 -30.34 0.79
N LYS A 98 1.94 -30.46 1.31
CA LYS A 98 2.78 -31.65 1.11
C LYS A 98 2.11 -32.93 1.64
N LYS A 99 1.60 -32.91 2.89
CA LYS A 99 0.87 -34.04 3.48
C LYS A 99 -0.36 -34.43 2.66
N PHE A 100 -1.05 -33.45 2.08
CA PHE A 100 -2.22 -33.70 1.23
C PHE A 100 -1.85 -34.42 -0.07
N LEU A 101 -0.72 -34.04 -0.70
CA LEU A 101 -0.21 -34.69 -1.91
C LEU A 101 0.24 -36.13 -1.65
N GLU A 102 0.96 -36.37 -0.55
CA GLU A 102 1.36 -37.71 -0.09
C GLU A 102 0.12 -38.59 0.19
N LYS A 103 -0.93 -38.02 0.78
CA LYS A 103 -2.18 -38.75 1.05
C LYS A 103 -2.98 -39.08 -0.21
N LYS A 104 -2.87 -38.27 -1.28
CA LYS A 104 -3.55 -38.50 -2.56
C LYS A 104 -2.76 -39.39 -3.52
N GLY A 105 -1.55 -39.83 -3.17
CA GLY A 105 -0.70 -40.64 -4.05
C GLY A 105 -0.26 -39.90 -5.31
N VAL A 106 -0.15 -38.56 -5.22
CA VAL A 106 0.36 -37.72 -6.33
C VAL A 106 1.91 -37.68 -6.32
N PHE A 107 2.53 -38.25 -5.28
CA PHE A 107 3.93 -38.64 -5.18
C PHE A 107 4.02 -40.00 -4.48
#